data_AF-A0A536S1I4-F1
#
_entry.id   AF-A0A536S1I4-F1
#
_cell.length_a   1.000
_cell.length_b   1.000
_cell.length_c   1.000
_cell.angle_alpha   90.00
_cell.angle_beta   90.00
_cell.angle_gamma   90.00
#
_symmetry.space_group_name_H-M   'P 1'
#
loop_
_entity.id
_entity.type
_entity.pdbx_description
1 polymer ?
#
loop_
_entity_poly.entity_id
_entity_poly.type
_entity_poly.pdbx_seq_one_letter_code
_entity_poly.pdbx_strand_id
1 'polypeptide(L)'
;MAEFSPGLEGVVAAETAVSEVDGANGRLIYRGGYLIEDLVPVVSYEEVAYLLWHGELPNESELDALRQHMAAVRNLNKSARGTLMAIDPATDPMDVLRTVVSAQGASKTLAKPTLEEAIALTAVFPTIVGAAYRRRQGKEPIEPRDDLGHAANLLWMMEGTEPSAEKAHWVDTYLVLLADHGL
;
A
#
# COMPACT_ATOMS: atom_id res chain seq x y z
N MET A 1 -39.37 -9.13 13.85
CA MET A 1 -38.71 -7.92 13.31
C MET A 1 -37.22 -8.19 13.37
N ALA A 2 -36.47 -7.85 12.32
CA ALA A 2 -35.01 -7.92 12.41
C ALA A 2 -34.55 -6.95 13.51
N GLU A 3 -33.68 -7.41 14.39
CA GLU A 3 -33.12 -6.60 15.46
C GLU A 3 -32.14 -5.58 14.86
N PHE A 4 -32.24 -4.32 15.27
CA PHE A 4 -31.30 -3.29 14.84
C PHE A 4 -29.94 -3.51 15.52
N SER A 5 -28.86 -3.64 14.74
CA SER A 5 -27.48 -3.77 15.25
C SER A 5 -26.67 -2.50 14.94
N PRO A 6 -26.46 -1.61 15.93
CA PRO A 6 -25.59 -0.45 15.78
C PRO A 6 -24.15 -0.88 15.45
N GLY A 7 -23.53 -0.24 14.45
CA GLY A 7 -22.13 -0.52 14.10
C GLY A 7 -21.88 -1.89 13.47
N LEU A 8 -22.93 -2.68 13.19
CA LEU A 8 -22.84 -4.04 12.60
C LEU A 8 -22.08 -5.06 13.46
N GLU A 9 -22.02 -4.86 14.78
CA GLU A 9 -21.38 -5.81 15.69
C GLU A 9 -22.05 -7.19 15.58
N GLY A 10 -21.23 -8.23 15.36
CA GLY A 10 -21.68 -9.61 15.18
C GLY A 10 -22.41 -9.90 13.85
N VAL A 11 -22.51 -8.93 12.93
CA VAL A 11 -23.18 -9.13 11.64
C VAL A 11 -22.19 -9.66 10.61
N VAL A 12 -22.48 -10.83 10.04
CA VAL A 12 -21.71 -11.37 8.91
C VAL A 12 -22.03 -10.55 7.65
N ALA A 13 -21.10 -9.69 7.24
CA ALA A 13 -21.28 -8.78 6.10
C ALA A 13 -20.91 -9.41 4.75
N ALA A 14 -19.96 -10.36 4.72
CA ALA A 14 -19.47 -10.99 3.50
C ALA A 14 -18.79 -12.34 3.80
N GLU A 15 -18.65 -13.17 2.76
CA GLU A 15 -17.72 -14.30 2.73
C GLU A 15 -16.41 -13.85 2.07
N THR A 16 -15.26 -14.27 2.60
CA THR A 16 -13.93 -13.87 2.10
C THR A 16 -12.94 -15.02 2.11
N ALA A 17 -11.96 -14.95 1.19
CA ALA A 17 -10.80 -15.83 1.13
C ALA A 17 -9.49 -15.02 1.23
N VAL A 18 -9.54 -13.78 1.73
CA VAL A 18 -8.37 -12.87 1.81
C VAL A 18 -7.61 -13.10 3.11
N SER A 19 -8.28 -13.02 4.25
CA SER A 19 -7.68 -13.20 5.57
C SER A 19 -8.67 -13.76 6.59
N GLU A 20 -8.14 -14.26 7.69
CA GLU A 20 -8.86 -14.69 8.89
C GLU A 20 -8.23 -14.04 10.13
N VAL A 21 -9.07 -13.41 10.95
CA VAL A 21 -8.69 -12.82 12.24
C VAL A 21 -9.22 -13.72 13.36
N ASP A 22 -8.35 -14.50 13.99
CA ASP A 22 -8.67 -15.27 15.18
C ASP A 22 -8.33 -14.42 16.41
N GLY A 23 -9.27 -13.54 16.78
CA GLY A 23 -9.13 -12.63 17.92
C GLY A 23 -9.04 -13.35 19.27
N ALA A 24 -9.52 -14.60 19.37
CA ALA A 24 -9.46 -15.37 20.62
C ALA A 24 -8.03 -15.86 20.90
N ASN A 25 -7.28 -16.22 19.87
CA ASN A 25 -5.89 -16.67 19.99
C ASN A 25 -4.86 -15.61 19.54
N GLY A 26 -5.33 -14.43 19.10
CA GLY A 26 -4.47 -13.33 18.65
C GLY A 26 -3.74 -13.63 17.34
N ARG A 27 -4.36 -14.38 16.42
CA ARG A 27 -3.72 -14.79 15.15
C ARG A 27 -4.34 -14.08 13.96
N LEU A 28 -3.49 -13.74 13.00
CA LEU A 28 -3.88 -13.24 11.69
C LEU A 28 -3.31 -14.17 10.62
N ILE A 29 -4.19 -14.66 9.76
CA ILE A 29 -3.86 -15.63 8.72
C ILE A 29 -4.23 -15.00 7.36
N TYR A 30 -3.27 -14.93 6.45
CA TYR A 30 -3.52 -14.55 5.06
C TYR A 30 -3.81 -15.78 4.21
N ARG A 31 -4.78 -15.65 3.29
CA ARG A 31 -5.22 -16.69 2.35
C ARG A 31 -5.50 -18.06 2.98
N GLY A 32 -5.94 -18.09 4.24
CA GLY A 32 -6.30 -19.31 4.97
C GLY A 32 -5.16 -20.28 5.27
N GLY A 33 -3.90 -19.90 5.02
CA GLY A 33 -2.76 -20.81 5.16
C GLY A 33 -1.45 -20.15 5.63
N TYR A 34 -1.35 -18.83 5.60
CA TYR A 34 -0.12 -18.12 5.92
C TYR A 34 -0.29 -17.31 7.21
N LEU A 35 0.22 -17.82 8.34
CA LEU A 35 0.27 -17.07 9.59
C LEU A 35 1.20 -15.87 9.43
N ILE A 36 0.76 -14.71 9.88
CA ILE A 36 1.53 -13.47 9.70
C ILE A 36 2.89 -13.53 10.41
N GLU A 37 2.97 -14.24 11.53
CA GLU A 37 4.20 -14.47 12.29
C GLU A 37 5.25 -15.26 11.49
N ASP A 38 4.80 -16.15 10.59
CA ASP A 38 5.67 -16.92 9.71
C ASP A 38 6.11 -16.12 8.47
N LEU A 39 5.30 -15.14 8.05
CA LEU A 39 5.58 -14.28 6.91
C LEU A 39 6.61 -13.19 7.24
N VAL A 40 6.36 -12.41 8.29
CA VAL A 40 7.16 -11.23 8.66
C VAL A 40 8.68 -11.43 8.60
N PRO A 41 9.26 -12.56 9.04
CA PRO A 41 10.71 -12.71 9.06
C PRO A 41 11.34 -12.97 7.68
N VAL A 42 10.56 -13.40 6.68
CA VAL A 42 11.11 -13.98 5.44
C VAL A 42 10.51 -13.48 4.13
N VAL A 43 9.33 -12.84 4.14
CA VAL A 43 8.72 -12.32 2.92
C VAL A 43 8.73 -10.80 2.88
N SER A 44 8.88 -10.24 1.67
CA SER A 44 8.77 -8.80 1.45
C SER A 44 7.32 -8.34 1.33
N TYR A 45 7.08 -7.03 1.47
CA TYR A 45 5.74 -6.47 1.24
C TYR A 45 5.20 -6.80 -0.17
N GLU A 46 6.05 -6.80 -1.21
CA GLU A 46 5.61 -7.15 -2.56
C GLU A 46 5.17 -8.62 -2.68
N GLU A 47 5.80 -9.56 -1.97
CA GLU A 47 5.37 -10.96 -1.92
C GLU A 47 4.00 -11.09 -1.23
N VAL A 48 3.79 -10.36 -0.14
CA VAL A 48 2.49 -10.33 0.55
C VAL A 48 1.41 -9.67 -0.29
N ALA A 49 1.71 -8.57 -0.97
CA ALA A 49 0.78 -7.94 -1.90
C ALA A 49 0.40 -8.91 -3.02
N TYR A 50 1.37 -9.63 -3.60
CA TYR A 50 1.11 -10.68 -4.58
C TYR A 50 0.21 -11.77 -4.00
N LEU A 51 0.53 -12.31 -2.82
CA LEU A 51 -0.30 -13.30 -2.12
C LEU A 51 -1.75 -12.84 -1.95
N LEU A 52 -1.96 -11.59 -1.52
CA LEU A 52 -3.28 -11.02 -1.31
C LEU A 52 -4.04 -10.74 -2.61
N TRP A 53 -3.38 -10.62 -3.75
CA TRP A 53 -4.05 -10.48 -5.04
C TRP A 53 -4.29 -11.83 -5.74
N HIS A 54 -3.32 -12.73 -5.67
CA HIS A 54 -3.28 -13.95 -6.47
C HIS A 54 -3.70 -15.22 -5.71
N GLY A 55 -3.62 -15.23 -4.39
CA GLY A 55 -4.01 -16.38 -3.55
C GLY A 55 -2.83 -17.23 -3.09
N GLU A 56 -1.68 -17.12 -3.74
CA GLU A 56 -0.47 -17.89 -3.46
C GLU A 56 0.76 -16.97 -3.49
N LEU A 57 1.85 -17.37 -2.83
CA LEU A 57 3.12 -16.64 -2.88
C LEU A 57 3.72 -16.73 -4.31
N PRO A 58 4.36 -15.66 -4.79
CA PRO A 58 4.97 -15.67 -6.11
C PRO A 58 6.21 -16.57 -6.15
N ASN A 59 6.49 -17.13 -7.32
CA ASN A 59 7.84 -17.59 -7.63
C ASN A 59 8.76 -16.40 -8.00
N GLU A 60 10.07 -16.66 -8.17
CA GLU A 60 11.07 -15.62 -8.46
C GLU A 60 10.73 -14.79 -9.71
N SER A 61 10.28 -15.44 -10.80
CA SER A 61 9.94 -14.73 -12.04
C SER A 61 8.67 -13.88 -11.88
N GLU A 62 7.70 -14.32 -11.10
CA GLU A 62 6.48 -13.57 -10.82
C GLU A 62 6.75 -12.36 -9.93
N LEU A 63 7.61 -12.54 -8.92
CA LEU A 63 8.03 -11.47 -8.02
C LEU A 63 8.82 -10.40 -8.76
N ASP A 64 9.75 -10.80 -9.63
CA ASP A 64 10.53 -9.86 -10.45
C ASP A 64 9.64 -9.09 -11.41
N ALA A 65 8.67 -9.76 -12.05
CA ALA A 65 7.69 -9.11 -12.92
C ALA A 65 6.85 -8.09 -12.14
N LEU A 66 6.38 -8.44 -10.92
CA LEU A 66 5.62 -7.52 -10.07
C LEU A 66 6.47 -6.31 -9.69
N ARG A 67 7.72 -6.52 -9.22
CA ARG A 67 8.63 -5.44 -8.83
C ARG A 67 8.89 -4.48 -9.98
N GLN A 68 9.18 -4.99 -11.17
CA GLN A 68 9.38 -4.18 -12.37
C GLN A 68 8.11 -3.40 -12.74
N HIS A 69 6.95 -4.04 -12.67
CA HIS A 69 5.69 -3.38 -12.96
C HIS A 69 5.42 -2.24 -11.97
N MET A 70 5.47 -2.51 -10.66
CA MET A 70 5.32 -1.49 -9.61
C MET A 70 6.33 -0.36 -9.77
N ALA A 71 7.58 -0.66 -10.10
CA ALA A 71 8.62 0.34 -10.33
C ALA A 71 8.23 1.29 -11.48
N ALA A 72 7.69 0.77 -12.57
CA ALA A 72 7.29 1.54 -13.74
C ALA A 72 6.11 2.48 -13.51
N VAL A 73 5.19 2.14 -12.59
CA VAL A 73 3.89 2.84 -12.42
C VAL A 73 3.78 3.70 -11.16
N ARG A 74 4.83 3.79 -10.33
CA ARG A 74 4.82 4.59 -9.10
C ARG A 74 5.02 6.10 -9.26
N ASN A 75 5.11 6.61 -10.49
CA ASN A 75 5.23 8.05 -10.76
C ASN A 75 3.86 8.76 -10.68
N LEU A 76 3.84 9.98 -10.14
CA LEU A 76 2.64 10.82 -10.19
C LEU A 76 2.37 11.27 -11.63
N ASN A 77 1.12 11.12 -12.07
CA ASN A 77 0.70 11.70 -13.32
C ASN A 77 0.59 13.24 -13.20
N LYS A 78 0.40 13.93 -14.33
CA LYS A 78 0.35 15.40 -14.37
C LYS A 78 -0.72 15.99 -13.46
N SER A 79 -1.89 15.36 -13.39
CA SER A 79 -3.02 15.80 -12.56
C SER A 79 -2.66 15.70 -11.08
N ALA A 80 -2.24 14.51 -10.63
CA ALA A 80 -1.84 14.25 -9.25
C ALA A 80 -0.68 15.14 -8.80
N ARG A 81 0.33 15.34 -9.65
CA ARG A 81 1.46 16.24 -9.35
C ARG A 81 0.99 17.68 -9.19
N GLY A 82 0.14 18.17 -10.11
CA GLY A 82 -0.42 19.52 -10.02
C GLY A 82 -1.24 19.72 -8.74
N THR A 83 -2.12 18.76 -8.43
CA THR A 83 -2.92 18.75 -7.20
C THR A 83 -2.03 18.75 -5.96
N LEU A 84 -1.03 17.88 -5.89
CA LEU A 84 -0.09 17.83 -4.77
C LEU A 84 0.60 19.18 -4.57
N MET A 85 1.09 19.83 -5.64
CA MET A 85 1.78 21.11 -5.55
C MET A 85 0.87 22.27 -5.13
N ALA A 86 -0.42 22.20 -5.46
CA ALA A 86 -1.41 23.23 -5.12
C ALA A 86 -1.91 23.17 -3.67
N ILE A 87 -1.85 21.99 -3.03
CA ILE A 87 -2.32 21.80 -1.66
C ILE A 87 -1.33 22.47 -0.67
N ASP A 88 -1.85 23.19 0.33
CA ASP A 88 -1.03 23.77 1.40
C ASP A 88 -0.22 22.67 2.12
N PRO A 89 1.11 22.82 2.30
CA PRO A 89 1.93 21.84 3.01
C PRO A 89 1.54 21.51 4.46
N ALA A 90 0.77 22.39 5.12
CA ALA A 90 0.24 22.17 6.47
C ALA A 90 -1.09 21.39 6.50
N THR A 91 -1.65 21.06 5.33
CA THR A 91 -2.87 20.23 5.21
C THR A 91 -2.67 18.87 5.86
N ASP A 92 -3.74 18.33 6.45
CA ASP A 92 -3.72 17.00 7.05
C ASP A 92 -3.21 15.94 6.04
N PRO A 93 -2.27 15.05 6.42
CA PRO A 93 -1.70 14.08 5.50
C PRO A 93 -2.73 13.16 4.84
N MET A 94 -3.81 12.80 5.55
CA MET A 94 -4.86 11.95 4.99
C MET A 94 -5.73 12.72 3.98
N ASP A 95 -5.95 14.01 4.20
CA ASP A 95 -6.61 14.88 3.21
C ASP A 95 -5.77 15.06 1.95
N VAL A 96 -4.44 15.23 2.10
CA VAL A 96 -3.50 15.24 0.96
C VAL A 96 -3.61 13.92 0.20
N LEU A 97 -3.49 12.79 0.91
CA LEU A 97 -3.48 11.47 0.30
C LEU A 97 -4.77 11.17 -0.46
N ARG A 98 -5.94 11.37 0.18
CA ARG A 98 -7.25 11.21 -0.45
C ARG A 98 -7.37 12.03 -1.73
N THR A 99 -6.97 13.31 -1.68
CA THR A 99 -7.16 14.24 -2.79
C THR A 99 -6.21 13.94 -3.95
N VAL A 100 -4.94 13.63 -3.67
CA VAL A 100 -3.95 13.33 -4.70
C VAL A 100 -4.23 11.97 -5.33
N VAL A 101 -4.65 10.95 -4.56
CA VAL A 101 -5.10 9.65 -5.09
C VAL A 101 -6.32 9.85 -6.01
N SER A 102 -7.29 10.67 -5.60
CA SER A 102 -8.44 10.99 -6.45
C SER A 102 -8.02 11.66 -7.77
N ALA A 103 -7.02 12.54 -7.74
CA ALA A 103 -6.49 13.17 -8.95
C ALA A 103 -5.66 12.20 -9.82
N GLN A 104 -4.98 11.22 -9.19
CA GLN A 104 -4.22 10.17 -9.87
C GLN A 104 -5.14 9.21 -10.63
N GLY A 105 -6.23 8.76 -10.00
CA GLY A 105 -7.19 7.82 -10.58
C GLY A 105 -8.37 8.46 -11.31
N ALA A 106 -8.38 9.77 -11.51
CA ALA A 106 -9.51 10.47 -12.13
C ALA A 106 -9.75 9.99 -13.57
N SER A 107 -10.94 9.40 -13.79
CA SER A 107 -11.38 8.90 -15.10
C SER A 107 -12.71 9.53 -15.50
N LYS A 108 -13.00 9.55 -16.81
CA LYS A 108 -14.30 10.01 -17.35
C LYS A 108 -15.44 9.03 -17.08
N THR A 109 -15.11 7.79 -16.73
CA THR A 109 -16.11 6.73 -16.50
C THR A 109 -15.70 5.91 -15.30
N LEU A 110 -16.67 5.68 -14.39
CA LEU A 110 -16.48 4.80 -13.26
C LEU A 110 -16.72 3.36 -13.71
N ALA A 111 -15.68 2.53 -13.64
CA ALA A 111 -15.74 1.10 -13.95
C ALA A 111 -15.25 0.29 -12.75
N LYS A 112 -15.49 -1.02 -12.78
CA LYS A 112 -14.90 -1.93 -11.78
C LYS A 112 -13.36 -1.86 -11.92
N PRO A 113 -12.62 -1.62 -10.83
CA PRO A 113 -11.18 -1.56 -10.89
C PRO A 113 -10.60 -2.92 -11.31
N THR A 114 -9.58 -2.85 -12.14
CA THR A 114 -8.75 -3.97 -12.58
C THR A 114 -7.64 -4.23 -11.56
N LEU A 115 -7.04 -5.43 -11.62
CA LEU A 115 -5.85 -5.73 -10.80
C LEU A 115 -4.68 -4.81 -11.16
N GLU A 116 -4.52 -4.49 -12.44
CA GLU A 116 -3.53 -3.51 -12.93
C GLU A 116 -3.68 -2.14 -12.24
N GLU A 117 -4.90 -1.64 -12.12
CA GLU A 117 -5.18 -0.38 -11.42
C GLU A 117 -4.92 -0.49 -9.91
N ALA A 118 -5.18 -1.64 -9.29
CA ALA A 118 -4.85 -1.87 -7.88
C ALA A 118 -3.33 -1.87 -7.65
N ILE A 119 -2.56 -2.58 -8.49
CA ILE A 119 -1.09 -2.60 -8.45
C ILE A 119 -0.53 -1.20 -8.66
N ALA A 120 -1.02 -0.49 -9.67
CA ALA A 120 -0.58 0.87 -9.97
C ALA A 120 -0.86 1.85 -8.82
N LEU A 121 -2.02 1.70 -8.17
CA LEU A 121 -2.38 2.50 -7.03
C LEU A 121 -1.47 2.19 -5.82
N THR A 122 -1.28 0.92 -5.48
CA THR A 122 -0.35 0.51 -4.41
C THR A 122 1.05 1.06 -4.67
N ALA A 123 1.56 0.95 -5.89
CA ALA A 123 2.89 1.42 -6.26
C ALA A 123 3.08 2.94 -6.08
N VAL A 124 2.06 3.76 -6.39
CA VAL A 124 2.17 5.23 -6.33
C VAL A 124 1.95 5.82 -4.93
N PHE A 125 1.30 5.09 -4.02
CA PHE A 125 1.05 5.54 -2.64
C PHE A 125 2.31 6.08 -1.94
N PRO A 126 3.45 5.35 -1.93
CA PRO A 126 4.71 5.86 -1.37
C PRO A 126 5.17 7.19 -1.94
N THR A 127 4.97 7.43 -3.24
CA THR A 127 5.38 8.67 -3.90
C THR A 127 4.56 9.85 -3.40
N ILE A 128 3.25 9.65 -3.16
CA ILE A 128 2.39 10.67 -2.56
C ILE A 128 2.83 10.95 -1.12
N VAL A 129 3.04 9.89 -0.32
CA VAL A 129 3.42 10.00 1.09
C VAL A 129 4.78 10.68 1.25
N GLY A 130 5.80 10.24 0.51
CA GLY A 130 7.14 10.81 0.54
C GLY A 130 7.16 12.27 0.14
N ALA A 131 6.46 12.62 -0.95
CA ALA A 131 6.38 14.00 -1.40
C ALA A 131 5.61 14.90 -0.41
N ALA A 132 4.49 14.45 0.16
CA ALA A 132 3.75 15.17 1.18
C ALA A 132 4.59 15.40 2.45
N TYR A 133 5.29 14.36 2.91
CA TYR A 133 6.20 14.42 4.06
C TYR A 133 7.32 15.46 3.88
N ARG A 134 7.90 15.53 2.68
CA ARG A 134 8.96 16.50 2.36
C ARG A 134 8.43 17.92 2.26
N ARG A 135 7.30 18.12 1.59
CA ARG A 135 6.66 19.45 1.46
C ARG A 135 6.32 20.04 2.83
N ARG A 136 5.83 19.21 3.76
CA ARG A 136 5.55 19.64 5.15
C ARG A 136 6.79 20.13 5.89
N GLN A 137 7.98 19.70 5.47
CA GLN A 137 9.28 20.18 5.99
C GLN A 137 9.88 21.34 5.17
N GLY A 138 9.15 21.90 4.21
CA GLY A 138 9.66 22.92 3.30
C GLY A 138 10.72 22.41 2.31
N LYS A 139 10.75 21.10 2.05
CA LYS A 139 11.67 20.45 1.12
C LYS A 139 10.94 20.09 -0.18
N GLU A 140 11.67 20.16 -1.29
CA GLU A 140 11.17 19.66 -2.58
C GLU A 140 10.97 18.14 -2.56
N PRO A 141 9.94 17.61 -3.22
CA PRO A 141 9.77 16.18 -3.44
C PRO A 141 10.99 15.54 -4.12
N ILE A 142 11.18 14.24 -3.88
CA ILE A 142 12.21 13.43 -4.52
C ILE A 142 11.50 12.39 -5.40
N GLU A 143 12.01 12.18 -6.61
CA GLU A 143 11.46 11.19 -7.54
C GLU A 143 11.82 9.76 -7.09
N PRO A 144 10.93 8.78 -7.37
CA PRO A 144 11.16 7.37 -7.02
C PRO A 144 12.34 6.77 -7.82
N ARG A 145 13.00 5.75 -7.27
CA ARG A 145 14.22 5.06 -7.80
C ARG A 145 14.00 3.60 -8.20
N ASP A 146 14.10 3.26 -9.49
CA ASP A 146 13.54 2.00 -10.04
C ASP A 146 14.27 0.75 -9.54
N ASP A 147 15.46 0.94 -8.97
CA ASP A 147 16.32 -0.07 -8.39
C ASP A 147 16.01 -0.40 -6.91
N LEU A 148 15.08 0.33 -6.28
CA LEU A 148 14.68 0.12 -4.87
C LEU A 148 13.32 -0.56 -4.76
N GLY A 149 13.23 -1.54 -3.85
CA GLY A 149 11.97 -2.15 -3.42
C GLY A 149 11.04 -1.15 -2.73
N HIS A 150 9.79 -1.55 -2.49
CA HIS A 150 8.69 -0.66 -2.09
C HIS A 150 8.98 0.15 -0.82
N ALA A 151 9.37 -0.53 0.26
CA ALA A 151 9.71 0.10 1.54
C ALA A 151 10.96 0.99 1.45
N ALA A 152 12.01 0.51 0.78
CA ALA A 152 13.25 1.26 0.61
C ALA A 152 13.04 2.53 -0.23
N ASN A 153 12.22 2.45 -1.29
CA ASN A 153 11.88 3.58 -2.12
C ASN A 153 11.07 4.65 -1.36
N LEU A 154 10.14 4.24 -0.48
CA LEU A 154 9.44 5.18 0.41
C LEU A 154 10.44 5.97 1.27
N LEU A 155 11.36 5.28 1.94
CA LEU A 155 12.38 5.91 2.79
C LEU A 155 13.30 6.83 1.99
N TRP A 156 13.74 6.40 0.81
CA TRP A 156 14.50 7.23 -0.13
C TRP A 156 13.76 8.53 -0.44
N MET A 157 12.48 8.45 -0.82
CA MET A 157 11.68 9.63 -1.16
C MET A 157 11.35 10.51 0.05
N MET A 158 11.38 9.99 1.27
CA MET A 158 11.21 10.79 2.48
C MET A 158 12.49 11.52 2.87
N GLU A 159 13.62 10.81 2.85
CA GLU A 159 14.87 11.26 3.49
C GLU A 159 15.87 11.85 2.49
N GLY A 160 15.88 11.36 1.25
CA GLY A 160 16.83 11.75 0.21
C GLY A 160 18.21 11.11 0.33
N THR A 161 18.31 10.07 1.16
CA THR A 161 19.49 9.22 1.31
C THR A 161 19.06 7.77 1.20
N GLU A 162 19.92 6.92 0.64
CA GLU A 162 19.64 5.49 0.55
C GLU A 162 19.50 4.90 1.96
N PRO A 163 18.39 4.20 2.28
CA PRO A 163 18.17 3.66 3.61
C PRO A 163 19.11 2.49 3.89
N SER A 164 19.45 2.27 5.16
CA SER A 164 20.09 1.03 5.57
C SER A 164 19.15 -0.16 5.35
N ALA A 165 19.73 -1.34 5.10
CA ALA A 165 18.96 -2.58 4.95
C ALA A 165 18.03 -2.86 6.15
N GLU A 166 18.51 -2.59 7.37
CA GLU A 166 17.75 -2.74 8.61
C GLU A 166 16.52 -1.83 8.64
N LYS A 167 16.68 -0.55 8.30
CA LYS A 167 15.56 0.41 8.31
C LYS A 167 14.53 0.09 7.25
N ALA A 168 14.98 -0.30 6.06
CA ALA A 168 14.10 -0.75 4.99
C ALA A 168 13.30 -1.99 5.42
N HIS A 169 13.96 -2.96 6.05
CA HIS A 169 13.30 -4.17 6.55
C HIS A 169 12.23 -3.88 7.63
N TRP A 170 12.46 -2.93 8.54
CA TRP A 170 11.44 -2.55 9.54
C TRP A 170 10.20 -1.93 8.92
N VAL A 171 10.37 -1.04 7.95
CA VAL A 171 9.24 -0.47 7.22
C VAL A 171 8.51 -1.54 6.42
N ASP A 172 9.26 -2.44 5.77
CA ASP A 172 8.71 -3.54 5.00
C ASP A 172 7.86 -4.49 5.87
N THR A 173 8.40 -4.89 7.03
CA THR A 173 7.69 -5.64 8.07
C THR A 173 6.40 -4.95 8.49
N TYR A 174 6.46 -3.64 8.75
CA TYR A 174 5.30 -2.86 9.14
C TYR A 174 4.22 -2.86 8.05
N LEU A 175 4.61 -2.77 6.79
CA LEU A 175 3.67 -2.84 5.66
C LEU A 175 3.05 -4.23 5.50
N VAL A 176 3.83 -5.30 5.71
CA VAL A 176 3.32 -6.69 5.76
C VAL A 176 2.24 -6.83 6.84
N LEU A 177 2.51 -6.34 8.05
CA LEU A 177 1.59 -6.42 9.19
C LEU A 177 0.26 -5.69 8.98
N LEU A 178 0.23 -4.70 8.09
CA LEU A 178 -0.93 -3.83 7.84
C LEU A 178 -1.59 -4.10 6.48
N ALA A 179 -1.16 -5.13 5.76
CA ALA A 179 -1.61 -5.37 4.40
C ALA A 179 -3.11 -5.71 4.33
N ASP A 180 -3.63 -6.41 5.33
CA ASP A 180 -5.07 -6.68 5.52
C ASP A 180 -5.40 -7.02 6.98
N HIS A 181 -6.64 -6.76 7.41
CA HIS A 181 -7.13 -7.07 8.76
C HIS A 181 -8.65 -7.40 8.80
N GLY A 182 -9.21 -7.96 7.71
CA GLY A 182 -10.64 -8.27 7.66
C GLY A 182 -11.56 -7.05 7.78
N LEU A 183 -12.78 -7.27 8.31
CA LEU A 183 -13.81 -6.24 8.53
C LEU A 183 -14.17 -6.11 10.01
#